data_AF-I9ITD5-F1
#
_entry.id   AF-I9ITD5-F1
#
_cell.length_a   1.000
_cell.length_b   1.000
_cell.length_c   1.000
_cell.angle_alpha   90.00
_cell.angle_beta   90.00
_cell.angle_gamma   90.00
#
_symmetry.space_group_name_H-M   'P 1'
#
loop_
_entity.id
_entity.type
_entity.pdbx_description
1 polymer ?
#
loop_
_entity_poly.entity_id
_entity_poly.type
_entity_poly.pdbx_seq_one_letter_code
_entity_poly.pdbx_strand_id
1 'polypeptide(L)'
;MSHKIQLIIFFLLFSSLSLLANDNERFAGMACTLISKNRSVLHSERQQKQMLFVQTVDGKELNLLCVWFPQTREDEHILDEVSVSLLKESDKILIGYGQTAGNPMFYYCLPVKQASKKMRIERWEKYRLPLSLCDFQFK
;
A
#
# COMPACT_ATOMS: atom_id res chain seq x y z
N MET A 1 12.97 -13.87 -36.54
CA MET A 1 13.01 -12.62 -35.74
C MET A 1 11.91 -12.51 -34.67
N SER A 2 10.81 -13.29 -34.72
CA SER A 2 9.66 -13.16 -33.80
C SER A 2 9.96 -13.53 -32.32
N HIS A 3 10.69 -14.62 -32.06
CA HIS A 3 10.94 -15.08 -30.68
C HIS A 3 11.78 -14.13 -29.82
N LYS A 4 12.72 -13.38 -30.41
CA LYS A 4 13.57 -12.42 -29.66
C LYS A 4 12.75 -11.21 -29.17
N ILE A 5 11.80 -10.74 -29.98
CA ILE A 5 10.90 -9.64 -29.61
C ILE A 5 9.93 -10.09 -28.52
N GLN A 6 9.42 -11.33 -28.63
CA GLN A 6 8.52 -11.91 -27.64
C GLN A 6 9.20 -12.11 -26.27
N LEU A 7 10.47 -12.51 -26.24
CA LEU A 7 11.28 -12.61 -25.02
C LEU A 7 11.57 -11.23 -24.39
N ILE A 8 11.83 -10.20 -25.20
CA ILE A 8 12.03 -8.84 -24.69
C ILE A 8 10.73 -8.27 -24.09
N ILE A 9 9.59 -8.46 -24.77
CA ILE A 9 8.28 -8.06 -24.26
C ILE A 9 7.96 -8.82 -22.97
N PHE A 10 8.21 -10.12 -22.93
CA PHE A 10 8.08 -10.93 -21.71
C PHE A 10 8.97 -10.38 -20.59
N PHE A 11 10.24 -10.10 -20.84
CA PHE A 11 11.16 -9.55 -19.83
C PHE A 11 10.74 -8.17 -19.32
N LEU A 12 10.21 -7.30 -20.20
CA LEU A 12 9.68 -5.98 -19.82
C LEU A 12 8.37 -6.07 -19.01
N LEU A 13 7.49 -7.00 -19.36
CA LEU A 13 6.25 -7.25 -18.61
C LEU A 13 6.52 -7.85 -17.22
N PHE A 14 7.50 -8.74 -17.09
CA PHE A 14 7.86 -9.33 -15.80
C PHE A 14 8.63 -8.35 -14.91
N SER A 15 9.55 -7.57 -15.47
CA SER A 15 10.31 -6.57 -14.69
C SER A 15 9.45 -5.44 -14.14
N SER A 16 8.43 -4.98 -14.89
CA SER A 16 7.49 -3.96 -14.40
C SER A 16 6.58 -4.47 -13.28
N LEU A 17 6.11 -5.72 -13.35
CA LEU A 17 5.38 -6.37 -12.25
C LEU A 17 6.25 -6.55 -11.00
N SER A 18 7.51 -6.97 -11.17
CA SER A 18 8.45 -7.10 -10.06
C SER A 18 8.82 -5.75 -9.42
N LEU A 19 8.87 -4.67 -10.21
CA LEU A 19 9.16 -3.33 -9.69
C LEU A 19 8.03 -2.83 -8.78
N LEU A 20 6.77 -3.03 -9.17
CA LEU A 20 5.62 -2.60 -8.37
C LEU A 20 5.48 -3.41 -7.07
N ALA A 21 5.72 -4.73 -7.13
CA ALA A 21 5.76 -5.59 -5.94
C ALA A 21 6.84 -5.12 -4.96
N ASN A 22 8.03 -4.77 -5.48
CA ASN A 22 9.11 -4.20 -4.70
C ASN A 22 8.72 -2.83 -4.07
N ASP A 23 8.02 -1.98 -4.79
CA ASP A 23 7.58 -0.68 -4.27
C ASP A 23 6.52 -0.80 -3.17
N ASN A 24 5.56 -1.74 -3.30
CA ASN A 24 4.58 -2.03 -2.26
C ASN A 24 5.27 -2.55 -0.99
N GLU A 25 6.22 -3.47 -1.11
CA GLU A 25 7.00 -3.97 0.03
C GLU A 25 7.87 -2.88 0.67
N ARG A 26 8.50 -2.04 -0.15
CA ARG A 26 9.30 -0.90 0.33
C ARG A 26 8.43 0.11 1.07
N PHE A 27 7.25 0.43 0.54
CA PHE A 27 6.27 1.27 1.22
C PHE A 27 5.82 0.64 2.54
N ALA A 28 5.50 -0.66 2.55
CA ALA A 28 5.11 -1.39 3.77
C ALA A 28 6.20 -1.33 4.85
N GLY A 29 7.47 -1.51 4.49
CA GLY A 29 8.59 -1.41 5.43
C GLY A 29 8.75 0.00 6.03
N MET A 30 8.61 1.03 5.20
CA MET A 30 8.64 2.42 5.67
C MET A 30 7.43 2.73 6.57
N ALA A 31 6.23 2.34 6.15
CA ALA A 31 5.01 2.51 6.94
C ALA A 31 5.13 1.81 8.31
N CYS A 32 5.65 0.57 8.34
CA CYS A 32 5.93 -0.16 9.58
C CYS A 32 6.85 0.64 10.52
N THR A 33 7.90 1.26 9.98
CA THR A 33 8.89 2.04 10.75
C THR A 33 8.29 3.32 11.34
N LEU A 34 7.33 3.94 10.66
CA LEU A 34 6.63 5.12 11.17
C LEU A 34 5.56 4.74 12.19
N ILE A 35 4.80 3.69 11.89
CA ILE A 35 3.73 3.19 12.76
C ILE A 35 4.29 2.66 14.07
N SER A 36 5.46 2.00 14.07
CA SER A 36 6.11 1.54 15.30
C SER A 36 6.55 2.67 16.24
N LYS A 37 6.67 3.91 15.73
CA LYS A 37 6.96 5.11 16.52
C LYS A 37 5.70 5.80 17.03
N ASN A 38 4.52 5.29 16.66
CA ASN A 38 3.25 5.87 17.06
C ASN A 38 2.91 5.48 18.50
N ARG A 39 2.69 6.48 19.36
CA ARG A 39 2.38 6.27 20.79
C ARG A 39 1.08 5.49 21.06
N SER A 40 0.19 5.42 20.08
CA SER A 40 -1.06 4.63 20.18
C SER A 40 -0.92 3.20 19.67
N VAL A 41 0.27 2.83 19.19
CA VAL A 41 0.61 1.49 18.70
C VAL A 41 1.49 0.80 19.74
N LEU A 42 1.07 -0.39 20.17
CA LEU A 42 1.81 -1.26 21.07
C LEU A 42 2.84 -2.09 20.30
N HIS A 43 2.43 -2.67 19.17
CA HIS A 43 3.28 -3.49 18.32
C HIS A 43 2.90 -3.29 16.85
N SER A 44 3.88 -3.33 15.97
CA SER A 44 3.64 -3.39 14.54
C SER A 44 4.71 -4.22 13.86
N GLU A 45 4.31 -5.07 12.94
CA GLU A 45 5.22 -5.92 12.18
C GLU A 45 4.81 -6.00 10.73
N ARG A 46 5.80 -6.04 9.85
CA ARG A 46 5.57 -6.37 8.45
C ARG A 46 5.49 -7.88 8.32
N GLN A 47 4.37 -8.34 7.78
CA GLN A 47 4.16 -9.75 7.46
C GLN A 47 4.62 -10.04 6.03
N GLN A 48 4.32 -11.23 5.52
CA GLN A 48 4.72 -11.59 4.16
C GLN A 48 4.14 -10.59 3.13
N LYS A 49 4.95 -10.30 2.10
CA LYS A 49 4.61 -9.36 1.02
C LYS A 49 4.39 -7.94 1.59
N GLN A 50 3.28 -7.28 1.21
CA GLN A 50 2.93 -5.92 1.60
C GLN A 50 1.93 -5.83 2.77
N MET A 51 1.77 -6.89 3.55
CA MET A 51 0.90 -6.91 4.73
C MET A 51 1.59 -6.34 5.96
N LEU A 52 0.85 -5.60 6.78
CA LEU A 52 1.31 -5.04 8.03
C LEU A 52 0.30 -5.36 9.13
N PHE A 53 0.76 -5.99 10.20
CA PHE A 53 -0.02 -6.15 11.42
C PHE A 53 0.25 -4.98 12.36
N VAL A 54 -0.81 -4.45 12.97
CA VAL A 54 -0.76 -3.37 13.96
C VAL A 54 -1.61 -3.77 15.15
N GLN A 55 -1.01 -3.76 16.34
CA GLN A 55 -1.70 -3.87 17.61
C GLN A 55 -1.62 -2.52 18.33
N THR A 56 -2.76 -1.94 18.66
CA THR A 56 -2.86 -0.67 19.37
C THR A 56 -2.80 -0.87 20.89
N VAL A 57 -2.51 0.21 21.63
CA VAL A 57 -2.40 0.18 23.10
C VAL A 57 -3.71 -0.18 23.82
N ASP A 58 -4.87 0.02 23.18
CA ASP A 58 -6.18 -0.41 23.65
C ASP A 58 -6.53 -1.86 23.26
N GLY A 59 -5.57 -2.61 22.71
CA GLY A 59 -5.69 -4.04 22.41
C GLY A 59 -6.36 -4.36 21.08
N LYS A 60 -6.60 -3.36 20.22
CA LYS A 60 -7.16 -3.60 18.88
C LYS A 60 -6.07 -4.13 17.95
N GLU A 61 -6.41 -5.15 17.19
CA GLU A 61 -5.56 -5.75 16.17
C GLU A 61 -6.09 -5.41 14.78
N LEU A 62 -5.19 -5.08 13.86
CA LEU A 62 -5.50 -4.66 12.50
C LEU A 62 -4.48 -5.22 11.51
N ASN A 63 -4.98 -5.82 10.45
CA ASN A 63 -4.21 -6.17 9.26
C ASN A 63 -4.40 -5.07 8.20
N LEU A 64 -3.30 -4.39 7.88
CA LEU A 64 -3.25 -3.36 6.84
C LEU A 64 -2.60 -3.92 5.58
N LEU A 65 -3.29 -3.79 4.45
CA LEU A 65 -2.68 -3.95 3.14
C LEU A 65 -1.98 -2.65 2.76
N CYS A 66 -0.65 -2.66 2.61
CA CYS A 66 0.11 -1.49 2.17
C CYS A 66 0.21 -1.45 0.65
N VAL A 67 -0.23 -0.37 0.01
CA VAL A 67 -0.12 -0.19 -1.44
C VAL A 67 0.54 1.14 -1.77
N TRP A 68 1.43 1.12 -2.76
CA TRP A 68 2.06 2.30 -3.31
C TRP A 68 1.44 2.68 -4.65
N PHE A 69 1.03 3.94 -4.80
CA PHE A 69 0.68 4.50 -6.10
C PHE A 69 1.59 5.69 -6.46
N PRO A 70 2.24 5.66 -7.63
CA PRO A 70 3.01 6.80 -8.09
C PRO A 70 2.09 7.96 -8.46
N GLN A 71 2.58 9.18 -8.25
CA GLN A 71 1.93 10.39 -8.72
C GLN A 71 1.94 10.40 -10.26
N THR A 72 0.76 10.24 -10.86
CA THR A 72 0.55 10.32 -12.30
C THR A 72 -0.43 11.46 -12.62
N ARG A 73 -0.61 11.75 -13.92
CA ARG A 73 -1.68 12.64 -14.39
C ARG A 73 -3.05 11.95 -14.42
N GLU A 74 -3.08 10.65 -14.14
CA GLU A 74 -4.29 9.84 -14.15
C GLU A 74 -4.84 9.74 -12.73
N ASP A 75 -6.14 9.89 -12.58
CA ASP A 75 -6.78 9.72 -11.27
C ASP A 75 -7.14 8.26 -10.98
N GLU A 76 -7.03 7.36 -11.96
CA GLU A 76 -7.33 5.93 -11.82
C GLU A 76 -6.04 5.11 -11.63
N HIS A 77 -6.04 4.24 -10.62
CA HIS A 77 -4.98 3.30 -10.32
C HIS A 77 -5.52 1.87 -10.27
N ILE A 78 -4.72 0.91 -10.69
CA ILE A 78 -5.08 -0.50 -10.72
C ILE A 78 -4.25 -1.26 -9.69
N LEU A 79 -4.92 -1.98 -8.80
CA LEU A 79 -4.27 -2.92 -7.90
C LEU A 79 -3.76 -4.13 -8.69
N ASP A 80 -2.53 -4.53 -8.40
CA ASP A 80 -1.97 -5.79 -8.89
C ASP A 80 -2.74 -7.00 -8.32
N GLU A 81 -2.58 -8.17 -8.94
CA GLU A 81 -3.33 -9.37 -8.56
C GLU A 81 -3.02 -9.86 -7.15
N VAL A 82 -1.79 -9.63 -6.66
CA VAL A 82 -1.39 -9.98 -5.30
C VAL A 82 -2.14 -9.10 -4.32
N SER A 83 -2.14 -7.78 -4.53
CA SER A 83 -2.89 -6.81 -3.74
C SER A 83 -4.37 -7.14 -3.71
N VAL A 84 -4.98 -7.47 -4.86
CA VAL A 84 -6.41 -7.86 -4.93
C VAL A 84 -6.68 -9.13 -4.13
N SER A 85 -5.78 -10.11 -4.16
CA SER A 85 -5.92 -11.35 -3.38
C SER A 85 -5.90 -11.11 -1.87
N LEU A 86 -5.03 -10.20 -1.42
CA LEU A 86 -4.82 -9.86 -0.01
C LEU A 86 -5.92 -8.98 0.59
N LEU A 87 -6.74 -8.31 -0.22
CA LEU A 87 -7.89 -7.53 0.28
C LEU A 87 -8.81 -8.37 1.19
N LYS A 88 -8.94 -9.67 0.96
CA LYS A 88 -9.81 -10.54 1.78
C LYS A 88 -9.27 -10.80 3.18
N GLU A 89 -7.96 -10.63 3.36
CA GLU A 89 -7.23 -10.89 4.61
C GLU A 89 -6.92 -9.59 5.38
N SER A 90 -7.38 -8.45 4.86
CA SER A 90 -7.04 -7.12 5.37
C SER A 90 -8.27 -6.41 5.92
N ASP A 91 -8.11 -5.73 7.06
CA ASP A 91 -9.18 -4.90 7.61
C ASP A 91 -9.26 -3.55 6.88
N LYS A 92 -8.08 -3.03 6.50
CA LYS A 92 -7.92 -1.74 5.85
C LYS A 92 -6.83 -1.80 4.80
N ILE A 93 -6.91 -0.87 3.86
CA ILE A 93 -5.83 -0.60 2.92
C ILE A 93 -5.18 0.74 3.31
N LEU A 94 -3.87 0.69 3.52
CA LEU A 94 -3.03 1.87 3.70
C LEU A 94 -2.33 2.15 2.38
N ILE A 95 -2.53 3.35 1.84
CA ILE A 95 -2.01 3.71 0.54
C ILE A 95 -1.05 4.89 0.67
N GLY A 96 0.16 4.70 0.18
CA GLY A 96 1.12 5.77 -0.04
C GLY A 96 0.97 6.31 -1.46
N TYR A 97 0.97 7.64 -1.60
CA TYR A 97 0.90 8.31 -2.88
C TYR A 97 1.98 9.36 -3.01
N GLY A 98 2.68 9.42 -4.15
CA GLY A 98 3.68 10.44 -4.41
C GLY A 98 4.75 10.00 -5.40
N GLN A 99 5.95 10.57 -5.29
CA GLN A 99 7.05 10.27 -6.23
C GLN A 99 7.82 9.00 -5.88
N THR A 100 8.02 8.71 -4.58
CA THR A 100 8.80 7.54 -4.15
C THR A 100 8.14 6.79 -3.00
N ALA A 101 8.13 5.45 -3.06
CA ALA A 101 7.53 4.60 -2.04
C ALA A 101 8.12 4.80 -0.62
N GLY A 102 9.40 5.19 -0.55
CA GLY A 102 10.08 5.47 0.72
C GLY A 102 9.79 6.86 1.30
N ASN A 103 9.16 7.75 0.54
CA ASN A 103 8.75 9.08 0.99
C ASN A 103 7.46 9.53 0.27
N PRO A 104 6.30 8.95 0.64
CA PRO A 104 5.00 9.36 0.11
C PRO A 104 4.72 10.82 0.41
N MET A 105 4.07 11.51 -0.54
CA MET A 105 3.54 12.85 -0.31
C MET A 105 2.31 12.80 0.58
N PHE A 106 1.43 11.82 0.32
CA PHE A 106 0.18 11.63 1.07
C PHE A 106 -0.02 10.18 1.45
N TYR A 107 -0.78 10.00 2.52
CA TYR A 107 -1.24 8.71 2.99
C TYR A 107 -2.77 8.69 2.98
N TYR A 108 -3.35 7.56 2.62
CA TYR A 108 -4.78 7.31 2.73
C TYR A 108 -5.01 6.01 3.47
N CYS A 109 -5.97 5.98 4.40
CA CYS A 109 -6.32 4.77 5.13
C CYS A 109 -7.80 4.49 4.99
N LEU A 110 -8.15 3.46 4.21
CA LEU A 110 -9.53 3.16 3.83
C LEU A 110 -9.96 1.82 4.43
N PRO A 111 -11.24 1.67 4.81
CA PRO A 111 -11.83 0.36 5.04
C PRO A 111 -11.73 -0.49 3.77
N VAL A 112 -11.38 -1.78 3.90
CA VAL A 112 -11.16 -2.66 2.75
C VAL A 112 -12.37 -2.77 1.81
N LYS A 113 -13.59 -2.66 2.37
CA LYS A 113 -14.86 -2.64 1.62
C LYS A 113 -14.99 -1.48 0.61
N GLN A 114 -14.15 -0.46 0.72
CA GLN A 114 -14.10 0.67 -0.21
C GLN A 114 -13.02 0.48 -1.28
N ALA A 115 -12.16 -0.52 -1.14
CA ALA A 115 -11.13 -0.86 -2.10
C ALA A 115 -11.69 -1.80 -3.18
N SER A 116 -11.22 -1.60 -4.41
CA SER A 116 -11.52 -2.50 -5.53
C SER A 116 -10.31 -2.56 -6.47
N LYS A 117 -10.31 -3.48 -7.44
CA LYS A 117 -9.21 -3.60 -8.41
C LYS A 117 -8.91 -2.27 -9.12
N LYS A 118 -9.92 -1.45 -9.36
CA LYS A 118 -9.78 -0.10 -9.92
C LYS A 118 -10.11 0.94 -8.86
N MET A 119 -9.15 1.81 -8.58
CA MET A 119 -9.18 2.83 -7.53
C MET A 119 -9.13 4.22 -8.16
N ARG A 120 -9.87 5.22 -7.68
CA ARG A 120 -9.87 6.58 -8.25
C ARG A 120 -9.66 7.66 -7.20
N ILE A 121 -8.56 8.42 -7.22
CA ILE A 121 -8.10 9.34 -6.13
C ILE A 121 -9.25 10.13 -5.51
N GLU A 122 -10.06 10.78 -6.33
CA GLU A 122 -11.23 11.56 -5.91
C GLU A 122 -12.15 10.84 -4.91
N ARG A 123 -12.35 9.52 -5.06
CA ARG A 123 -13.25 8.72 -4.21
C ARG A 123 -12.69 8.48 -2.81
N TRP A 124 -11.38 8.59 -2.64
CA TRP A 124 -10.67 8.30 -1.41
C TRP A 124 -9.91 9.48 -0.83
N GLU A 125 -10.01 10.66 -1.43
CA GLU A 125 -9.53 11.91 -0.85
C GLU A 125 -10.08 12.15 0.57
N LYS A 126 -11.34 11.75 0.81
CA LYS A 126 -11.96 11.81 2.14
C LYS A 126 -11.31 10.91 3.20
N TYR A 127 -10.51 9.92 2.78
CA TYR A 127 -9.76 9.01 3.65
C TYR A 127 -8.29 9.40 3.79
N ARG A 128 -7.92 10.58 3.26
CA ARG A 128 -6.58 11.13 3.40
C ARG A 128 -6.28 11.35 4.87
N LEU A 129 -5.09 10.92 5.28
CA LEU A 129 -4.62 11.12 6.64
C LEU A 129 -4.19 12.57 6.82
N PRO A 130 -4.77 13.31 7.78
CA PRO A 130 -4.39 14.69 8.06
C PRO A 130 -3.09 14.78 8.86
N LEU A 131 -2.67 13.66 9.46
CA LEU A 131 -1.51 13.54 10.34
C LEU A 131 -0.52 12.54 9.76
N SER A 132 0.72 12.63 10.24
CA SER A 132 1.75 11.62 9.97
C SER A 132 1.29 10.24 10.47
N LEU A 133 1.83 9.16 9.90
CA LEU A 133 1.57 7.81 10.41
C LEU A 133 2.02 7.62 11.87
N CYS A 134 2.97 8.42 12.35
CA CYS A 134 3.44 8.43 13.75
C CYS A 134 2.38 8.99 14.71
N ASP A 135 1.41 9.76 14.23
CA ASP A 135 0.40 10.43 15.07
C ASP A 135 -1.03 9.95 14.78
N PHE A 136 -1.21 9.13 13.75
CA PHE A 136 -2.52 8.66 13.32
C PHE A 136 -3.13 7.66 14.31
N GLN A 137 -4.40 7.84 14.66
CA GLN A 137 -5.11 6.88 15.50
C GLN A 137 -5.78 5.80 14.65
N PHE A 138 -5.31 4.57 14.78
CA PHE A 138 -5.84 3.40 14.07
C PHE A 138 -7.15 2.89 14.72
N LYS A 139 -8.21 3.70 14.66
CA LYS A 139 -9.53 3.37 15.20
C LYS A 139 -10.31 2.35 14.40
#